data_AF-A0AA37WPA4-F1
#
_entry.id   AF-A0AA37WPA4-F1
#
_cell.length_a   1.000
_cell.length_b   1.000
_cell.length_c   1.000
_cell.angle_alpha   90.00
_cell.angle_beta   90.00
_cell.angle_gamma   90.00
#
_symmetry.space_group_name_H-M   'P 1'
#
loop_
_entity.id
_entity.type
_entity.pdbx_description
1 polymer ?
#
loop_
_entity_poly.entity_id
_entity_poly.type
_entity_poly.pdbx_seq_one_letter_code
_entity_poly.pdbx_strand_id
1 'polypeptide(L)'
;MHKIIDYFVAPQDPILGIRSTNCVDKLNVNNWRTKATVQNTDVDRLYVYVTTASEIHYGQRFYCVKSFSLNRQQEISQQLFTSAEEAVAFANQ
;
A
#
# COMPACT_ATOMS: atom_id res chain seq x y z
N MET A 1 14.56 -7.58 -21.06
CA MET A 1 14.67 -7.51 -19.59
C MET A 1 13.29 -7.69 -19.01
N HIS A 2 13.02 -8.84 -18.40
CA HIS A 2 11.78 -9.05 -17.65
C HIS A 2 11.91 -8.21 -16.39
N LYS A 3 11.16 -7.10 -16.28
CA LYS A 3 10.94 -6.44 -14.99
C LYS A 3 10.19 -7.44 -14.14
N ILE A 4 10.93 -8.23 -13.35
CA ILE A 4 10.36 -9.01 -12.26
C ILE A 4 9.89 -7.92 -11.29
N ILE A 5 8.61 -7.58 -11.39
CA ILE A 5 7.93 -6.80 -10.35
C ILE A 5 7.78 -7.83 -9.24
N ASP A 6 8.77 -7.88 -8.36
CA ASP A 6 8.79 -8.79 -7.23
C ASP A 6 7.45 -8.73 -6.52
N TYR A 7 6.87 -9.91 -6.33
CA TYR A 7 5.56 -10.11 -5.77
C TYR A 7 5.51 -9.42 -4.40
N PHE A 8 4.92 -8.22 -4.35
CA PHE A 8 4.54 -7.51 -3.13
C PHE A 8 3.40 -8.29 -2.46
N VAL A 9 3.71 -9.43 -1.88
CA VAL A 9 2.78 -10.21 -1.05
C VAL A 9 3.29 -10.08 0.37
N ALA A 10 2.88 -9.01 1.02
CA ALA A 10 3.13 -8.87 2.45
C ALA A 10 2.34 -9.96 3.20
N PRO A 11 2.90 -10.57 4.26
CA PRO A 11 2.21 -11.61 5.05
C PRO A 11 0.97 -11.11 5.81
N GLN A 12 0.63 -9.81 5.70
CA GLN A 12 -0.62 -9.21 6.17
C GLN A 12 -1.06 -8.09 5.22
N ASP A 13 -1.05 -8.34 3.91
CA ASP A 13 -1.68 -7.42 2.97
C ASP A 13 -3.11 -7.15 3.45
N PRO A 14 -3.48 -5.89 3.77
CA PRO A 14 -4.83 -5.57 4.18
C PRO A 14 -5.86 -6.17 3.23
N ILE A 15 -5.54 -6.30 1.93
CA ILE A 15 -6.39 -6.90 0.90
C ILE A 15 -6.86 -8.32 1.23
N LEU A 16 -6.06 -9.11 1.95
CA LEU A 16 -6.39 -10.48 2.34
C LEU A 16 -7.36 -10.54 3.53
N GLY A 17 -7.73 -9.39 4.10
CA GLY A 17 -8.66 -9.30 5.21
C GLY A 17 -9.16 -7.89 5.49
N ILE A 18 -9.52 -7.10 4.44
CA ILE A 18 -9.88 -5.70 4.66
C ILE A 18 -11.16 -5.64 5.48
N ARG A 19 -10.97 -5.35 6.76
CA ARG A 19 -12.04 -5.11 7.73
C ARG A 19 -12.00 -3.63 8.07
N SER A 20 -13.15 -3.11 8.49
CA SER A 20 -13.24 -1.75 9.04
C SER A 20 -12.22 -1.50 10.16
N THR A 21 -11.83 -2.53 10.90
CA THR A 21 -10.79 -2.50 11.95
C THR A 21 -9.39 -2.14 11.45
N ASN A 22 -9.13 -2.33 10.15
CA ASN A 22 -7.85 -2.03 9.51
C ASN A 22 -7.88 -0.67 8.80
N CYS A 23 -9.04 -0.01 8.75
CA CYS A 23 -9.18 1.32 8.19
C CYS A 23 -8.80 2.37 9.23
N VAL A 24 -8.02 3.38 8.82
CA VAL A 24 -7.64 4.53 9.65
C VAL A 24 -7.74 5.80 8.82
N ASP A 25 -7.87 6.95 9.47
CA ASP A 25 -7.91 8.24 8.77
C ASP A 25 -6.55 8.62 8.19
N LYS A 26 -5.46 8.24 8.89
CA LYS A 26 -4.08 8.45 8.44
C LYS A 26 -3.16 7.30 8.79
N LEU A 27 -2.27 6.97 7.86
CA LEU A 27 -1.14 6.08 8.08
C LEU A 27 0.00 6.81 8.81
N ASN A 28 0.77 6.06 9.56
CA ASN A 28 2.05 6.46 10.12
C ASN A 28 3.07 5.32 9.98
N VAL A 29 4.34 5.63 10.21
CA VAL A 29 5.46 4.67 10.10
C VAL A 29 5.35 3.44 11.01
N ASN A 30 4.46 3.46 12.02
CA ASN A 30 4.25 2.35 12.94
C ASN A 30 3.06 1.45 12.56
N ASN A 31 2.07 1.96 11.81
CA ASN A 31 0.83 1.25 11.52
C ASN A 31 0.66 0.83 10.05
N TRP A 32 1.45 1.38 9.13
CA TRP A 32 1.29 1.23 7.68
C TRP A 32 1.30 -0.23 7.17
N ARG A 33 1.92 -1.15 7.90
CA ARG A 33 1.98 -2.58 7.53
C ARG A 33 0.65 -3.33 7.71
N THR A 34 -0.25 -2.80 8.51
CA THR A 34 -1.46 -3.51 8.95
C THR A 34 -2.74 -2.71 8.73
N LYS A 35 -2.60 -1.45 8.31
CA LYS A 35 -3.70 -0.49 8.16
C LYS A 35 -3.75 0.04 6.74
N ALA A 36 -4.93 0.52 6.36
CA ALA A 36 -5.19 1.22 5.11
C ALA A 36 -5.94 2.54 5.41
N THR A 37 -5.69 3.56 4.61
CA THR A 37 -6.55 4.74 4.54
C THR A 37 -7.66 4.51 3.54
N VAL A 38 -8.75 5.25 3.74
CA VAL A 38 -9.90 5.23 2.84
C VAL A 38 -9.96 6.57 2.14
N GLN A 39 -9.84 6.54 0.82
CA GLN A 39 -10.03 7.72 -0.02
C GLN A 39 -11.32 7.61 -0.82
N ASN A 40 -12.14 8.64 -0.76
CA ASN A 40 -13.30 8.77 -1.63
C ASN A 40 -12.88 9.61 -2.83
N THR A 41 -12.98 9.05 -4.02
CA THR A 41 -12.90 9.78 -5.28
C THR A 41 -14.33 10.02 -5.79
N ASP A 42 -14.51 10.89 -6.78
CA ASP A 42 -15.84 11.15 -7.37
C ASP A 42 -16.51 9.90 -7.94
N VAL A 43 -15.73 8.85 -8.24
CA VAL A 43 -16.17 7.66 -8.98
C VAL A 43 -16.06 6.39 -8.14
N ASP A 44 -15.22 6.37 -7.11
CA ASP A 44 -14.85 5.16 -6.40
C ASP A 44 -14.35 5.40 -4.98
N ARG A 45 -14.46 4.37 -4.16
CA ARG A 45 -13.84 4.33 -2.84
C ARG A 45 -12.58 3.47 -2.92
N LEU A 46 -11.44 4.05 -2.55
CA LEU A 46 -10.15 3.39 -2.63
C LEU A 46 -9.66 3.06 -1.23
N TYR A 47 -9.11 1.86 -1.08
CA TYR A 47 -8.18 1.57 0.01
C TYR A 47 -6.77 1.89 -0.44
N VAL A 48 -6.10 2.75 0.31
CA VAL A 48 -4.70 3.10 0.09
C VAL A 48 -3.88 2.53 1.23
N TYR A 49 -2.86 1.75 0.91
CA TYR A 49 -2.01 1.11 1.91
C TYR A 49 -0.58 1.00 1.42
N VAL A 50 0.33 0.79 2.37
CA VAL A 50 1.76 0.66 2.08
C VAL A 50 2.20 -0.77 2.33
N THR A 51 3.03 -1.29 1.44
CA THR A 51 3.68 -2.60 1.58
C THR A 51 5.19 -2.40 1.49
N THR A 52 5.97 -3.30 2.09
CA THR A 52 7.42 -3.37 1.85
C THR A 52 7.73 -4.44 0.85
N ALA A 53 8.77 -4.23 0.06
CA ALA A 53 9.41 -5.29 -0.70
C ALA A 53 9.82 -6.42 0.25
N SER A 54 9.51 -7.65 -0.17
CA SER A 54 9.88 -8.90 0.51
C SER A 54 11.40 -9.05 0.55
N GLU A 55 12.06 -8.61 -0.52
CA GLU A 55 13.51 -8.67 -0.70
C GLU A 55 14.17 -7.30 -0.61
N ILE A 56 15.43 -7.31 -0.18
CA ILE A 56 16.30 -6.15 -0.18
C ILE A 56 17.10 -6.19 -1.49
N HIS A 57 16.88 -5.24 -2.38
CA HIS A 57 17.66 -5.13 -3.61
C HIS A 57 18.81 -4.15 -3.41
N TYR A 58 20.03 -4.55 -3.78
CA TYR A 58 21.24 -3.71 -3.64
C TYR A 58 21.48 -3.17 -2.21
N GLY A 59 21.13 -3.96 -1.19
CA GLY A 59 21.26 -3.53 0.22
C GLY A 59 20.20 -2.53 0.68
N GLN A 60 19.23 -2.19 -0.18
CA GLN A 60 18.16 -1.25 0.12
C GLN A 60 16.78 -1.91 0.16
N ARG A 61 15.97 -1.48 1.13
CA ARG A 61 14.56 -1.88 1.25
C ARG A 61 13.68 -0.87 0.53
N PHE A 62 12.70 -1.35 -0.21
CA PHE A 62 11.73 -0.52 -0.93
C PHE A 62 10.34 -0.63 -0.31
N TYR A 63 9.55 0.41 -0.52
CA TYR A 63 8.19 0.56 -0.04
C TYR A 63 7.29 0.81 -1.24
N CYS A 64 6.10 0.23 -1.25
CA CYS A 64 5.13 0.38 -2.33
C CYS A 64 3.81 0.88 -1.76
N VAL A 65 3.34 2.03 -2.23
CA VAL A 65 1.98 2.50 -1.97
C VAL A 65 1.09 1.91 -3.05
N LYS A 66 0.01 1.25 -2.63
CA LYS A 66 -0.98 0.65 -3.50
C LYS A 66 -2.34 1.28 -3.25
N SER A 67 -3.09 1.47 -4.32
CA SER A 67 -4.48 1.89 -4.26
C SER A 67 -5.35 0.78 -4.83
N PHE A 68 -6.32 0.32 -4.06
CA PHE A 68 -7.24 -0.73 -4.43
C PHE A 68 -8.67 -0.19 -4.49
N SER A 69 -9.35 -0.41 -5.61
CA SER A 69 -10.75 -0.04 -5.78
C SER A 69 -11.66 -1.01 -5.06
N LEU A 70 -12.51 -0.47 -4.18
CA LEU A 70 -13.54 -1.25 -3.52
C LEU A 70 -14.65 -1.67 -4.48
N ASN A 71 -15.08 -0.76 -5.36
CA ASN A 71 -16.20 -1.04 -6.24
C ASN A 71 -15.83 -2.06 -7.33
N ARG A 72 -14.58 -2.00 -7.82
CA ARG A 72 -14.09 -2.85 -8.91
C ARG A 72 -13.32 -4.08 -8.43
N GLN A 73 -13.04 -4.16 -7.12
CA GLN A 73 -12.25 -5.23 -6.49
C GLN A 73 -10.91 -5.50 -7.20
N GLN A 74 -10.18 -4.43 -7.56
CA GLN A 74 -8.90 -4.55 -8.24
C GLN A 74 -7.92 -3.45 -7.82
N GLU A 75 -6.62 -3.74 -7.98
CA GLU A 75 -5.57 -2.74 -7.85
C GLU A 75 -5.71 -1.70 -8.97
N ILE A 76 -5.64 -0.42 -8.60
CA ILE A 76 -5.75 0.72 -9.51
C ILE A 76 -4.38 1.31 -9.80
N SER A 77 -3.51 1.37 -8.79
CA SER A 77 -2.18 1.95 -8.92
C SER A 77 -1.20 1.38 -7.91
N GLN A 78 0.08 1.44 -8.29
CA GLN A 78 1.22 1.13 -7.44
C GLN A 78 2.33 2.16 -7.67
N GLN A 79 2.98 2.59 -6.58
CA GLN A 79 4.11 3.53 -6.65
C GLN A 79 5.19 3.13 -5.65
N LEU A 80 6.46 3.19 -6.09
CA LEU A 80 7.61 2.76 -5.31
C LEU A 80 8.34 3.94 -4.67
N PHE A 81 8.83 3.70 -3.46
CA PHE A 81 9.55 4.64 -2.61
C PHE A 81 10.74 3.94 -1.96
N THR A 82 11.78 4.71 -1.68
CA THR A 82 13.01 4.26 -1.00
C THR A 82 12.97 4.50 0.51
N SER A 83 12.01 5.30 0.99
CA SER A 83 11.79 5.64 2.40
C SER A 83 10.36 5.30 2.82
N ALA A 84 10.21 4.83 4.07
CA ALA A 84 8.91 4.57 4.67
C ALA A 84 8.13 5.87 4.88
N GLU A 85 8.84 6.92 5.29
CA GLU A 85 8.31 8.26 5.54
C GLU A 85 7.72 8.86 4.27
N GLU A 86 8.44 8.77 3.14
CA GLU A 86 7.95 9.24 1.84
C GLU A 86 6.72 8.46 1.37
N ALA A 87 6.74 7.12 1.50
CA ALA A 87 5.61 6.28 1.13
C ALA A 87 4.36 6.60 1.97
N VAL A 88 4.53 6.76 3.28
CA VAL A 88 3.44 7.10 4.21
C VAL A 88 2.94 8.52 3.98
N ALA A 89 3.82 9.48 3.70
CA ALA A 89 3.43 10.84 3.36
C ALA A 89 2.59 10.86 2.09
N PHE A 90 3.02 10.13 1.05
CA PHE A 90 2.27 9.99 -0.20
C PHE A 90 0.92 9.31 -0.01
N ALA A 91 0.84 8.23 0.76
CA ALA A 91 -0.40 7.50 1.03
C ALA A 91 -1.46 8.29 1.83
N ASN A 92 -1.07 9.42 2.43
CA ASN A 92 -1.93 10.30 3.21
C ASN A 92 -2.34 11.59 2.48
N GLN A 93 -1.88 11.81 1.25
CA GLN A 93 -2.27 12.97 0.41
C GLN A 93 -3.68 12.79 -0.13
#